data_AF-L5LC18-F1
#
_entry.id   AF-L5LC18-F1
#
_cell.length_a   1.000
_cell.length_b   1.000
_cell.length_c   1.000
_cell.angle_alpha   90.00
_cell.angle_beta   90.00
_cell.angle_gamma   90.00
#
_symmetry.space_group_name_H-M   'P 1'
#
loop_
_entity.id
_entity.type
_entity.pdbx_description
1 polymer ?
#
loop_
_entity_poly.entity_id
_entity_poly.type
_entity_poly.pdbx_seq_one_letter_code
_entity_poly.pdbx_strand_id
1 'polypeptide(L)'
;MSLLALAANHNRFDPRKSSTYEGTNQKLSVAYGTGSMTGVLGYDTVQVAGIADTNQIFGLSQTEPGSFLYYAPFDGILGLAYPSIASSGATPVFDNMWDQGLVSQDLFSVYLSPNDQSGSVVMFGGIDSSYYTGTLNWVPLSSETYWQITVDR
;
A
#
# COMPACT_ATOMS: atom_id res chain seq x y z
N MET A 1 1.62 2.88 3.90
CA MET A 1 1.59 4.15 3.14
C MET A 1 0.79 3.93 1.88
N SER A 2 -0.37 4.52 1.76
CA SER A 2 -1.38 4.16 0.76
C SER A 2 -1.38 5.16 -0.39
N LEU A 3 -1.41 4.63 -1.61
CA LEU A 3 -1.67 5.21 -2.93
C LEU A 3 -1.03 6.56 -3.27
N LEU A 4 -0.23 6.56 -4.34
CA LEU A 4 0.30 7.75 -5.02
C LEU A 4 -0.37 7.84 -6.39
N ALA A 5 -0.57 9.05 -6.92
CA ALA A 5 -1.00 9.26 -8.30
C ALA A 5 0.10 10.02 -9.04
N LEU A 6 0.64 9.43 -10.11
CA LEU A 6 1.91 9.81 -10.76
C LEU A 6 1.81 10.91 -11.84
N ALA A 7 2.97 11.19 -12.45
CA ALA A 7 3.32 12.16 -13.50
C ALA A 7 2.41 12.23 -14.75
N ALA A 8 2.78 13.06 -15.74
CA ALA A 8 1.91 13.44 -16.88
C ALA A 8 1.54 12.29 -17.83
N ASN A 9 2.28 11.19 -17.77
CA ASN A 9 2.08 9.95 -18.51
C ASN A 9 1.35 8.86 -17.69
N HIS A 10 0.88 9.18 -16.49
CA HIS A 10 0.18 8.26 -15.58
C HIS A 10 -1.22 8.76 -15.23
N ASN A 11 -2.02 7.89 -14.64
CA ASN A 11 -3.34 8.25 -14.12
C ASN A 11 -3.20 9.20 -12.93
N ARG A 12 -4.03 10.25 -12.91
CA ARG A 12 -4.03 11.26 -11.85
C ARG A 12 -5.35 11.27 -11.13
N PHE A 13 -5.28 11.27 -9.80
CA PHE A 13 -6.44 11.50 -8.95
C PHE A 13 -6.86 12.97 -9.06
N ASP A 14 -8.14 13.23 -9.35
CA ASP A 14 -8.73 14.58 -9.37
C ASP A 14 -9.69 14.72 -8.17
N PRO A 15 -9.27 15.39 -7.09
CA PRO A 15 -10.08 15.59 -5.90
C PRO A 15 -11.47 16.18 -6.16
N ARG A 16 -11.60 16.99 -7.21
CA ARG A 16 -12.86 17.68 -7.54
C ARG A 16 -13.92 16.76 -8.12
N LYS A 17 -13.53 15.55 -8.53
CA LYS A 17 -14.43 14.53 -9.10
C LYS A 17 -14.95 13.54 -8.06
N SER A 18 -14.41 13.56 -6.85
CA SER A 18 -14.84 12.70 -5.77
C SER A 18 -15.71 13.48 -4.78
N SER A 19 -16.92 12.98 -4.53
CA SER A 19 -17.82 13.54 -3.52
C SER A 19 -17.45 13.16 -2.09
N THR A 20 -16.57 12.16 -1.91
CA THR A 20 -16.12 11.62 -0.62
C THR A 20 -14.71 12.09 -0.25
N TYR A 21 -14.07 12.88 -1.12
CA TYR A 21 -12.75 13.41 -0.85
C TYR A 21 -12.77 14.51 0.21
N GLU A 22 -11.88 14.36 1.20
CA GLU A 22 -11.60 15.37 2.20
C GLU A 22 -10.12 15.73 2.20
N GLY A 23 -9.81 16.97 1.82
CA GLY A 23 -8.43 17.45 1.74
C GLY A 23 -7.86 17.83 3.12
N THR A 24 -6.54 17.67 3.28
CA THR A 24 -5.81 18.17 4.45
C THR A 24 -4.72 19.17 4.04
N ASN A 25 -4.19 19.92 5.02
CA ASN A 25 -3.01 20.77 4.84
C ASN A 25 -1.69 20.08 5.22
N GLN A 26 -1.74 18.77 5.52
CA GLN A 26 -0.55 18.03 5.95
C GLN A 26 0.31 17.70 4.74
N LYS A 27 1.59 18.06 4.82
CA LYS A 27 2.57 17.77 3.77
C LYS A 27 3.11 16.35 3.94
N LEU A 28 3.50 15.79 2.80
CA LEU A 28 4.11 14.48 2.69
C LEU A 28 5.44 14.61 1.95
N SER A 29 6.46 13.90 2.42
CA SER A 29 7.72 13.71 1.73
C SER A 29 8.19 12.29 1.96
N VAL A 30 8.44 11.54 0.89
CA VAL A 30 8.86 10.14 0.96
C VAL A 30 10.08 9.94 0.07
N ALA A 31 11.11 9.27 0.60
CA ALA A 31 12.25 8.82 -0.15
C ALA A 31 12.23 7.29 -0.25
N TYR A 32 12.21 6.79 -1.48
CA TYR A 32 12.40 5.40 -1.85
C TYR A 32 13.86 5.17 -2.22
N GLY A 33 14.35 3.93 -2.13
CA GLY A 33 15.75 3.63 -2.49
C GLY A 33 16.15 4.09 -3.90
N THR A 34 15.19 4.11 -4.85
CA THR A 34 15.40 4.49 -6.26
C THR A 34 14.64 5.74 -6.71
N GLY A 35 14.00 6.48 -5.79
CA GLY A 35 13.18 7.64 -6.16
C GLY A 35 12.70 8.41 -4.94
N SER A 36 12.02 9.53 -5.15
CA SER A 36 11.37 10.24 -4.05
C SER A 36 10.14 10.96 -4.54
N MET A 37 9.29 11.40 -3.60
CA MET A 37 8.13 12.18 -3.92
C MET A 37 7.77 13.13 -2.80
N THR A 38 7.14 14.26 -3.15
CA THR A 38 6.49 15.16 -2.20
C THR A 38 5.05 15.40 -2.59
N GLY A 39 4.21 15.67 -1.60
CA GLY A 39 2.78 15.81 -1.80
C GLY A 39 2.04 16.35 -0.60
N VAL A 40 0.72 16.16 -0.62
CA VAL A 40 -0.18 16.46 0.51
C VAL A 40 -1.03 15.25 0.83
N LEU A 41 -1.44 15.13 2.08
CA LEU A 41 -2.36 14.07 2.50
C LEU A 41 -3.80 14.48 2.24
N GLY A 42 -4.61 13.51 1.86
CA GLY A 42 -6.06 13.62 1.74
C GLY A 42 -6.72 12.33 2.19
N TYR A 43 -8.02 12.39 2.45
CA TYR A 43 -8.86 11.25 2.75
C TYR A 43 -9.83 11.02 1.61
N ASP A 44 -10.09 9.75 1.30
CA ASP A 44 -11.18 9.34 0.42
C ASP A 44 -11.51 7.86 0.68
N THR A 45 -12.47 7.31 -0.04
CA THR A 45 -12.70 5.87 -0.10
C THR A 45 -11.75 5.22 -1.09
N VAL A 46 -10.99 4.22 -0.64
CA VAL A 46 -10.10 3.41 -1.47
C VAL A 46 -10.77 2.05 -1.72
N GLN A 47 -10.95 1.72 -3.00
CA GLN A 47 -11.42 0.39 -3.42
C GLN A 47 -10.22 -0.50 -3.74
N VAL A 48 -10.09 -1.62 -3.04
CA VAL A 48 -9.03 -2.60 -3.29
C VAL A 48 -9.55 -4.01 -3.03
N ALA A 49 -9.31 -4.92 -3.97
CA ALA A 49 -9.79 -6.30 -3.91
C ALA A 49 -11.31 -6.44 -3.62
N GLY A 50 -12.13 -5.47 -4.06
CA GLY A 50 -13.57 -5.43 -3.80
C GLY A 50 -13.97 -4.95 -2.40
N ILE A 51 -13.00 -4.55 -1.57
CA ILE A 51 -13.20 -3.95 -0.26
C ILE A 51 -13.21 -2.42 -0.43
N ALA A 52 -14.27 -1.78 0.05
CA ALA A 52 -14.36 -0.33 0.14
C ALA A 52 -13.82 0.14 1.49
N ASP A 53 -12.56 0.55 1.50
CA ASP A 53 -11.88 1.11 2.67
C ASP A 53 -12.20 2.61 2.77
N THR A 54 -13.13 2.95 3.66
CA THR A 54 -13.63 4.33 3.80
C THR A 54 -12.71 5.17 4.68
N ASN A 55 -12.70 6.49 4.46
CA ASN A 55 -11.88 7.44 5.22
C ASN A 55 -10.39 7.04 5.27
N GLN A 56 -9.86 6.50 4.18
CA GLN A 56 -8.46 6.11 4.09
C GLN A 56 -7.60 7.34 3.76
N ILE A 57 -6.57 7.58 4.57
CA ILE A 57 -5.59 8.64 4.31
C ILE A 57 -4.57 8.20 3.24
N PHE A 58 -4.32 9.03 2.23
CA PHE A 58 -3.36 8.72 1.16
C PHE A 58 -2.62 9.96 0.68
N GLY A 59 -1.53 9.75 -0.06
CA GLY A 59 -0.64 10.80 -0.55
C GLY A 59 -0.99 11.27 -1.96
N LEU A 60 -1.36 12.55 -2.10
CA LEU A 60 -1.52 13.18 -3.40
C LEU A 60 -0.19 13.80 -3.82
N SER A 61 0.42 13.20 -4.83
CA SER A 61 1.72 13.63 -5.34
C SER A 61 1.67 15.02 -5.98
N GLN A 62 2.72 15.79 -5.74
CA GLN A 62 2.98 17.09 -6.36
C GLN A 62 4.31 17.11 -7.11
N THR A 63 5.35 16.46 -6.56
CA THR A 63 6.64 16.34 -7.23
C THR A 63 7.21 14.93 -7.09
N GLU A 64 7.85 14.45 -8.15
CA GLU A 64 8.46 13.13 -8.26
C GLU A 64 9.78 13.26 -9.02
N PRO A 65 10.88 13.66 -8.36
CA PRO A 65 12.15 13.82 -9.04
C PRO A 65 12.74 12.46 -9.44
N GLY A 66 13.37 12.42 -10.62
CA GLY A 66 14.08 11.26 -11.14
C GLY A 66 13.35 10.56 -12.29
N SER A 67 14.06 9.65 -12.96
CA SER A 67 13.53 8.91 -14.12
C SER A 67 12.82 7.61 -13.74
N PHE A 68 13.06 7.07 -12.54
CA PHE A 68 12.51 5.77 -12.14
C PHE A 68 10.97 5.78 -12.14
N LEU A 69 10.35 6.75 -11.45
CA LEU A 69 8.90 6.87 -11.40
C LEU A 69 8.30 7.25 -12.75
N TYR A 70 9.04 7.98 -13.60
CA TYR A 70 8.60 8.32 -14.95
C TYR A 70 8.46 7.11 -15.88
N TYR A 71 9.41 6.16 -15.81
CA TYR A 71 9.40 4.95 -16.63
C TYR A 71 8.70 3.75 -15.95
N ALA A 72 8.22 3.92 -14.72
CA ALA A 72 7.50 2.87 -14.01
C ALA A 72 6.16 2.56 -14.71
N PRO A 73 5.79 1.28 -14.86
CA PRO A 73 4.51 0.90 -15.46
C PRO A 73 3.32 1.03 -14.50
N PHE A 74 3.56 1.23 -13.19
CA PHE A 74 2.53 1.42 -12.17
C PHE A 74 2.24 2.91 -11.97
N ASP A 75 1.02 3.26 -11.53
CA ASP A 75 0.57 4.63 -11.24
C ASP A 75 0.82 5.08 -9.78
N GLY A 76 1.24 4.17 -8.90
CA GLY A 76 1.43 4.45 -7.48
C GLY A 76 1.85 3.25 -6.66
N ILE A 77 1.98 3.45 -5.35
CA ILE A 77 2.41 2.42 -4.39
C ILE A 77 1.36 2.27 -3.29
N LEU A 78 0.98 1.04 -2.96
CA LEU A 78 0.19 0.68 -1.79
C LEU A 78 1.09 -0.09 -0.83
N GLY A 79 1.52 0.57 0.24
CA GLY A 79 2.42 0.03 1.25
C GLY A 79 1.68 -0.71 2.36
N LEU A 80 2.12 -1.95 2.62
CA LEU A 80 1.53 -2.91 3.56
C LEU A 80 2.43 -3.18 4.80
N ALA A 81 3.38 -2.30 5.09
CA ALA A 81 4.22 -2.38 6.29
C ALA A 81 3.58 -1.62 7.48
N TYR A 82 4.18 -1.75 8.66
CA TYR A 82 3.61 -1.24 9.91
C TYR A 82 3.47 0.30 9.96
N PRO A 83 2.52 0.83 10.76
CA PRO A 83 2.33 2.27 10.96
C PRO A 83 3.56 3.00 11.49
N SER A 84 4.43 2.32 12.24
CA SER A 84 5.63 2.90 12.88
C SER A 84 6.61 3.53 11.90
N ILE A 85 6.60 3.11 10.63
CA ILE A 85 7.42 3.66 9.55
C ILE A 85 6.60 4.44 8.51
N ALA A 86 5.31 4.66 8.75
CA ALA A 86 4.48 5.45 7.86
C ALA A 86 4.91 6.92 7.90
N SER A 87 5.16 7.49 6.72
CA SER A 87 5.48 8.90 6.60
C SER A 87 4.32 9.76 7.11
N SER A 88 4.63 10.79 7.88
CA SER A 88 3.65 11.68 8.51
C SER A 88 2.63 10.97 9.41
N GLY A 89 2.90 9.74 9.86
CA GLY A 89 1.99 8.97 10.72
C GLY A 89 0.68 8.55 10.03
N ALA A 90 0.65 8.53 8.69
CA ALA A 90 -0.53 8.17 7.92
C ALA A 90 -0.90 6.68 8.10
N THR A 91 -2.12 6.40 8.58
CA THR A 91 -2.63 5.04 8.77
C THR A 91 -2.55 4.23 7.47
N PRO A 92 -1.86 3.08 7.44
CA PRO A 92 -1.83 2.22 6.26
C PRO A 92 -3.21 1.61 5.96
N VAL A 93 -3.45 1.26 4.69
CA VAL A 93 -4.72 0.65 4.22
C VAL A 93 -5.11 -0.57 5.02
N PHE A 94 -4.17 -1.48 5.28
CA PHE A 94 -4.51 -2.73 5.95
C PHE A 94 -4.94 -2.51 7.41
N ASP A 95 -4.24 -1.62 8.13
CA ASP A 95 -4.62 -1.22 9.49
C ASP A 95 -6.02 -0.58 9.49
N ASN A 96 -6.31 0.33 8.54
CA ASN A 96 -7.63 0.97 8.46
C ASN A 96 -8.75 -0.04 8.13
N MET A 97 -8.48 -1.03 7.28
CA MET A 97 -9.42 -2.12 6.99
C MET A 97 -9.70 -2.98 8.22
N TRP A 98 -8.66 -3.33 8.97
CA TRP A 98 -8.78 -4.12 10.19
C TRP A 98 -9.59 -3.36 11.24
N ASP A 99 -9.26 -2.09 11.47
CA ASP A 99 -9.95 -1.22 12.43
C ASP A 99 -11.43 -1.02 12.08
N GLN A 100 -11.77 -0.97 10.78
CA GLN A 100 -13.16 -0.91 10.30
C GLN A 100 -13.87 -2.28 10.26
N GLY A 101 -13.19 -3.38 10.58
CA GLY A 101 -13.76 -4.73 10.54
C GLY A 101 -14.10 -5.21 9.12
N LEU A 102 -13.38 -4.72 8.10
CA LEU A 102 -13.62 -5.05 6.69
C LEU A 102 -13.00 -6.39 6.26
N VAL A 103 -12.15 -6.97 7.11
CA VAL A 103 -11.49 -8.26 6.89
C VAL A 103 -11.72 -9.20 8.06
N SER A 104 -11.88 -10.49 7.78
CA SER A 104 -12.21 -11.50 8.80
C SER A 104 -11.02 -11.94 9.67
N GLN A 105 -9.79 -11.72 9.19
CA GLN A 105 -8.56 -12.09 9.86
C GLN A 105 -7.55 -10.95 9.74
N ASP A 106 -6.80 -10.70 10.81
CA ASP A 106 -5.74 -9.70 10.85
C ASP A 106 -4.45 -10.20 10.19
N LEU A 107 -4.56 -10.56 8.91
CA LEU A 107 -3.45 -10.92 8.05
C LEU A 107 -3.77 -10.64 6.58
N PHE A 108 -2.72 -10.57 5.78
CA PHE A 108 -2.81 -10.69 4.33
C PHE A 108 -1.81 -11.75 3.85
N SER A 109 -2.05 -12.30 2.67
CA SER A 109 -1.14 -13.24 2.02
C SER A 109 -0.83 -12.79 0.59
N VAL A 110 0.35 -13.16 0.12
CA VAL A 110 0.85 -12.79 -1.21
C VAL A 110 1.33 -14.04 -1.92
N TYR A 111 0.82 -14.25 -3.12
CA TYR A 111 1.34 -15.22 -4.08
C TYR A 111 1.83 -14.49 -5.31
N LEU A 112 3.07 -14.75 -5.72
CA LEU A 112 3.66 -14.19 -6.94
C LEU A 112 3.87 -15.32 -7.94
N SER A 113 3.24 -15.20 -9.10
CA SER A 113 3.39 -16.14 -10.20
C SER A 113 4.81 -16.04 -10.79
N PRO A 114 5.45 -17.19 -11.12
CA PRO A 114 6.81 -17.19 -11.67
C PRO A 114 6.83 -16.77 -13.14
N ASN A 115 8.01 -16.33 -13.63
CA ASN A 115 8.33 -16.17 -15.06
C ASN A 115 7.31 -15.36 -15.86
N ASP A 116 6.90 -14.19 -15.34
CA ASP A 116 5.93 -13.28 -15.99
C ASP A 116 4.57 -13.92 -16.32
N GLN A 117 4.24 -15.05 -15.69
CA GLN A 117 2.93 -15.67 -15.83
C GLN A 117 1.86 -14.83 -15.13
N SER A 118 0.63 -14.90 -15.62
CA SER A 118 -0.53 -14.36 -14.90
C SER A 118 -0.86 -15.23 -13.69
N GLY A 119 -1.48 -14.65 -12.66
CA GLY A 119 -1.96 -15.39 -11.48
C GLY A 119 -1.40 -14.93 -10.14
N SER A 120 -0.54 -13.91 -10.10
CA SER A 120 -0.15 -13.25 -8.85
C SER A 120 -1.39 -12.68 -8.14
N VAL A 121 -1.46 -12.85 -6.82
CA VAL A 121 -2.57 -12.37 -5.99
C VAL A 121 -2.07 -11.82 -4.65
N VAL A 122 -2.78 -10.82 -4.16
CA VAL A 122 -2.74 -10.39 -2.76
C VAL A 122 -4.12 -10.64 -2.18
N MET A 123 -4.18 -11.34 -1.05
CA MET A 123 -5.42 -11.66 -0.36
C MET A 123 -5.44 -10.96 0.99
N PHE A 124 -6.46 -10.12 1.22
CA PHE A 124 -6.68 -9.47 2.50
C PHE A 124 -7.67 -10.30 3.33
N GLY A 125 -7.32 -10.60 4.60
CA GLY A 125 -8.21 -11.33 5.50
C GLY A 125 -8.25 -12.85 5.32
N GLY A 126 -7.28 -13.43 4.59
CA GLY A 126 -7.28 -14.87 4.35
C GLY A 126 -6.03 -15.42 3.67
N ILE A 127 -5.97 -16.75 3.67
CA ILE A 127 -4.94 -17.56 3.06
C ILE A 127 -5.63 -18.64 2.23
N ASP A 128 -5.25 -18.78 0.96
CA ASP A 128 -5.74 -19.85 0.09
C ASP A 128 -4.69 -20.98 -0.01
N SER A 129 -5.08 -22.17 0.45
CA SER A 129 -4.23 -23.36 0.46
C SER A 129 -3.92 -23.92 -0.92
N SER A 130 -4.59 -23.48 -1.99
CA SER A 130 -4.28 -23.89 -3.36
C SER A 130 -2.95 -23.32 -3.86
N TYR A 131 -2.43 -22.26 -3.24
CA TYR A 131 -1.18 -21.60 -3.64
C TYR A 131 0.08 -22.16 -2.96
N TYR A 132 -0.04 -23.11 -2.03
CA TYR A 132 1.11 -23.74 -1.38
C TYR A 132 0.90 -25.23 -1.11
N THR A 133 1.99 -25.94 -0.81
CA THR A 133 1.96 -27.34 -0.41
C THR A 133 2.50 -27.49 1.01
N GLY A 134 2.06 -28.54 1.71
CA GLY A 134 2.46 -28.78 3.10
C GLY A 134 1.79 -27.80 4.07
N THR A 135 2.56 -27.32 5.05
CA THR A 135 2.07 -26.45 6.13
C THR A 135 2.87 -25.14 6.18
N LEU A 136 2.23 -24.05 6.59
CA LEU A 136 2.89 -22.77 6.82
C LEU A 136 3.82 -22.85 8.03
N ASN A 137 5.03 -22.29 7.86
CA ASN A 137 5.98 -22.09 8.94
C ASN A 137 5.90 -20.64 9.42
N TRP A 138 5.52 -20.44 10.68
CA TRP A 138 5.38 -19.11 11.27
C TRP A 138 6.70 -18.67 11.90
N VAL A 139 7.18 -17.49 11.53
CA VAL A 139 8.41 -16.89 12.08
C VAL A 139 8.03 -15.60 12.79
N PRO A 140 8.39 -15.42 14.07
CA PRO A 140 8.07 -14.19 14.79
C PRO A 140 8.84 -13.00 14.18
N LEU A 141 8.21 -11.83 14.22
CA LEU A 141 8.88 -10.59 13.86
C LEU A 141 9.95 -10.23 14.88
N SER A 142 11.05 -9.68 14.38
CA SER A 142 12.11 -9.12 15.22
C SER A 142 11.86 -7.65 15.59
N SER A 143 11.02 -6.94 14.82
CA SER A 143 10.62 -5.55 15.04
C SER A 143 9.35 -5.25 14.23
N GLU A 144 8.38 -4.55 14.84
CA GLU A 144 7.14 -4.08 14.19
C GLU A 144 7.40 -2.78 13.41
N THR A 145 8.28 -2.86 12.42
CA THR A 145 8.64 -1.75 11.52
C THR A 145 8.44 -2.18 10.07
N TYR A 146 9.38 -2.97 9.57
CA TYR A 146 9.21 -3.76 8.35
C TYR A 146 8.63 -5.13 8.70
N TRP A 147 8.29 -5.92 7.68
CA TRP A 147 8.11 -7.37 7.83
C TRP A 147 9.47 -8.04 8.07
N GLN A 148 10.07 -7.76 9.24
CA GLN A 148 11.46 -8.04 9.56
C GLN A 148 11.60 -9.33 10.37
N ILE A 149 12.34 -10.29 9.81
CA ILE A 149 12.65 -11.58 10.45
C ILE A 149 14.15 -11.73 10.71
N THR A 150 14.50 -12.58 11.67
CA THR A 150 15.88 -13.04 11.88
C THR A 150 16.17 -14.22 10.95
N VAL A 151 17.31 -14.19 10.27
CA VAL A 151 17.79 -15.29 9.42
C VAL A 151 19.03 -15.89 10.07
N ASP A 152 19.00 -17.20 10.31
CA ASP A 152 20.15 -17.94 10.84
C ASP A 152 21.29 -17.95 9.82
N ARG A 153 22.52 -18.00 10.33
CA ARG A 153 23.74 -18.03 9.50
C ARG A 153 24.06 -19.43 9.00
#